data_AF-A0A9W8AQF3-F1
#
_entry.id   AF-A0A9W8AQF3-F1
#
_cell.length_a   1.000
_cell.length_b   1.000
_cell.length_c   1.000
_cell.angle_alpha   90.00
_cell.angle_beta   90.00
_cell.angle_gamma   90.00
#
_symmetry.space_group_name_H-M   'P 1'
#
loop_
_entity.id
_entity.type
_entity.pdbx_description
1 polymer ?
#
loop_
_entity_poly.entity_id
_entity_poly.type
_entity_poly.pdbx_seq_one_letter_code
_entity_poly.pdbx_strand_id
1 'polypeptide(L)'
;HRRSYDSETESERSTSPRETRSSRRDKHSKSSRRRSRRRSVTPDSERESDHDRRGRRTRILAEESQERSPSPVTSQPLGVTPDLASNPELWVEKKIEPIGDIPVGPTPLTQHDIKMTERSYGGALLAGEGTAMAAYVQEGKRIPRRGEIGLNSDQIQNYEDVGYVMSGNRHHRMNAVRIRKENQVISAEEKRAMLLFNQEEKAKRENKIISGFREIFNEKVLSRCAKFRFKPLPLAQSEAKLQNICNSENVSYEPGVLPKVLQAAEGDLRRATMLLQSISELHANTFLTVDSVQEVAGIIPDDSIRGLVQSWQGQSYETIKRTVDQAVWAGYSAYQILNQIHDLVVDTPEWTSLQKARLAQLIGDTDKQISDGADEHLQLVNFMLQAAQLVA
;
A
#
# COMPACT_ATOMS: atom_id res chain seq x y z
N HIS A 1 -23.50 -70.94 -15.36
CA HIS A 1 -23.96 -71.26 -16.73
C HIS A 1 -23.43 -70.20 -17.69
N ARG A 2 -22.91 -70.59 -18.88
CA ARG A 2 -22.37 -69.72 -19.97
C ARG A 2 -21.16 -68.83 -19.53
N ARG A 3 -20.03 -68.70 -20.26
CA ARG A 3 -19.74 -68.36 -21.68
C ARG A 3 -20.28 -66.98 -22.07
N SER A 4 -19.59 -66.05 -22.75
CA SER A 4 -18.24 -65.99 -23.39
C SER A 4 -17.96 -64.49 -23.73
N TYR A 5 -16.76 -63.97 -24.06
CA TYR A 5 -15.42 -64.54 -24.27
C TYR A 5 -14.27 -63.50 -24.13
N ASP A 6 -13.08 -63.91 -24.59
CA ASP A 6 -11.74 -63.26 -24.73
C ASP A 6 -11.71 -61.98 -25.63
N SER A 7 -10.59 -61.27 -25.91
CA SER A 7 -9.15 -61.64 -25.94
C SER A 7 -8.20 -60.42 -25.76
N GLU A 8 -7.13 -60.46 -24.93
CA GLU A 8 -5.71 -60.76 -25.28
C GLU A 8 -4.94 -59.60 -26.00
N THR A 9 -3.61 -59.38 -25.87
CA THR A 9 -2.52 -60.13 -25.18
C THR A 9 -1.34 -59.21 -24.73
N GLU A 10 -0.46 -59.83 -23.94
CA GLU A 10 0.93 -59.52 -23.49
C GLU A 10 1.84 -58.68 -24.44
N SER A 11 2.91 -57.97 -24.04
CA SER A 11 3.79 -57.91 -22.85
C SER A 11 4.97 -58.92 -22.74
N GLU A 12 6.15 -58.59 -23.31
CA GLU A 12 7.49 -59.06 -22.88
C GLU A 12 8.63 -58.22 -23.55
N ARG A 13 9.95 -58.41 -23.31
CA ARG A 13 10.71 -58.33 -22.03
C ARG A 13 12.25 -58.27 -22.27
N SER A 14 12.86 -57.10 -22.05
CA SER A 14 14.26 -56.90 -21.58
C SER A 14 15.50 -57.20 -22.49
N THR A 15 16.66 -56.71 -22.00
CA THR A 15 18.08 -57.01 -22.35
C THR A 15 18.82 -56.16 -23.42
N SER A 16 20.15 -56.14 -23.24
CA SER A 16 21.22 -55.28 -23.80
C SER A 16 22.15 -56.10 -24.76
N PRO A 17 23.31 -55.63 -25.33
CA PRO A 17 24.12 -54.43 -25.03
C PRO A 17 24.82 -53.74 -26.25
N ARG A 18 25.81 -52.87 -25.95
CA ARG A 18 27.03 -52.48 -26.73
C ARG A 18 27.01 -52.59 -28.28
N GLU A 19 27.44 -51.51 -28.95
CA GLU A 19 28.81 -51.48 -29.54
C GLU A 19 29.34 -50.06 -29.86
N THR A 20 30.49 -49.94 -30.55
CA THR A 20 31.24 -48.68 -30.77
C THR A 20 31.90 -48.61 -32.17
N ARG A 21 32.32 -47.40 -32.60
CA ARG A 21 33.01 -47.06 -33.88
C ARG A 21 32.03 -46.99 -35.08
N SER A 22 32.19 -46.10 -36.05
CA SER A 22 33.42 -45.86 -36.84
C SER A 22 33.51 -44.46 -37.48
N SER A 23 34.55 -44.23 -38.29
CA SER A 23 34.98 -42.90 -38.79
C SER A 23 35.26 -42.86 -40.29
N ARG A 24 35.00 -41.71 -40.95
CA ARG A 24 35.62 -41.21 -42.21
C ARG A 24 35.58 -39.67 -42.16
N ARG A 25 36.69 -38.92 -42.34
CA ARG A 25 37.46 -38.62 -43.58
C ARG A 25 36.68 -37.75 -44.58
N ASP A 26 37.24 -36.73 -45.23
CA ASP A 26 38.67 -36.40 -45.47
C ASP A 26 38.91 -34.90 -45.82
N LYS A 27 40.12 -34.35 -45.51
CA LYS A 27 40.99 -33.42 -46.32
C LYS A 27 40.43 -32.08 -46.90
N HIS A 28 41.20 -31.04 -47.26
CA HIS A 28 42.64 -30.68 -47.16
C HIS A 28 42.87 -29.17 -47.45
N SER A 29 43.72 -28.47 -46.66
CA SER A 29 44.64 -27.38 -47.12
C SER A 29 44.03 -26.06 -47.70
N LYS A 30 44.73 -24.93 -47.95
CA LYS A 30 46.15 -24.52 -47.75
C LYS A 30 46.29 -22.97 -47.70
N SER A 31 46.99 -22.47 -46.68
CA SER A 31 47.96 -21.33 -46.66
C SER A 31 47.98 -20.23 -47.75
N SER A 32 47.84 -18.95 -47.33
CA SER A 32 48.81 -17.85 -47.59
C SER A 32 48.34 -16.51 -46.95
N ARG A 33 49.09 -15.39 -46.96
CA ARG A 33 50.40 -15.02 -46.33
C ARG A 33 50.84 -13.63 -46.85
N ARG A 34 50.72 -12.56 -46.03
CA ARG A 34 51.57 -11.32 -45.89
C ARG A 34 50.70 -10.13 -45.39
N ARG A 35 51.06 -9.20 -44.47
CA ARG A 35 52.28 -8.64 -43.80
C ARG A 35 52.98 -7.41 -44.43
N SER A 36 52.69 -6.23 -43.86
CA SER A 36 53.59 -5.05 -43.59
C SER A 36 52.73 -3.99 -42.82
N ARG A 37 53.12 -3.12 -41.86
CA ARG A 37 54.36 -2.38 -41.44
C ARG A 37 54.82 -1.32 -42.47
N ARG A 38 55.21 -0.07 -42.17
CA ARG A 38 55.17 0.80 -40.94
C ARG A 38 54.46 2.13 -41.36
N ARG A 39 54.73 3.40 -41.00
CA ARG A 39 55.69 4.19 -40.16
C ARG A 39 54.97 5.50 -39.74
N SER A 40 55.42 6.18 -38.68
CA SER A 40 55.09 7.58 -38.35
C SER A 40 56.11 8.59 -38.92
N VAL A 41 55.75 9.89 -38.97
CA VAL A 41 56.57 11.12 -38.71
C VAL A 41 55.92 12.38 -39.34
N THR A 42 55.99 13.53 -38.65
CA THR A 42 55.67 14.91 -39.13
C THR A 42 56.97 15.67 -39.47
N PRO A 43 56.97 16.75 -40.29
CA PRO A 43 56.90 18.11 -39.71
C PRO A 43 56.29 19.20 -40.64
N ASP A 44 56.39 20.47 -40.22
CA ASP A 44 55.98 21.71 -40.90
C ASP A 44 56.81 22.09 -42.16
N SER A 45 56.22 22.96 -43.00
CA SER A 45 56.92 24.10 -43.61
C SER A 45 55.92 25.16 -44.12
N GLU A 46 56.29 26.44 -44.09
CA GLU A 46 55.42 27.62 -44.26
C GLU A 46 55.36 28.18 -45.71
N ARG A 47 54.69 29.36 -45.85
CA ARG A 47 54.49 30.26 -47.02
C ARG A 47 53.28 29.91 -47.90
N GLU A 48 52.20 30.69 -47.97
CA GLU A 48 51.92 32.16 -48.07
C GLU A 48 51.68 32.66 -49.51
N SER A 49 50.87 33.73 -49.61
CA SER A 49 50.38 34.45 -50.82
C SER A 49 49.37 33.70 -51.72
N ASP A 50 48.29 34.30 -52.23
CA ASP A 50 47.50 35.48 -51.79
C ASP A 50 46.09 35.47 -52.46
N HIS A 51 45.31 36.54 -52.26
CA HIS A 51 44.04 36.96 -52.89
C HIS A 51 42.69 36.57 -52.23
N ASP A 52 42.40 37.29 -51.14
CA ASP A 52 41.33 38.30 -51.08
C ASP A 52 39.94 37.94 -51.66
N ARG A 53 38.92 37.75 -50.79
CA ARG A 53 37.90 38.80 -50.52
C ARG A 53 36.92 38.53 -49.37
N ARG A 54 36.95 39.46 -48.39
CA ARG A 54 35.83 40.17 -47.70
C ARG A 54 34.46 39.45 -47.64
N GLY A 55 33.78 39.24 -46.50
CA GLY A 55 34.03 39.64 -45.09
C GLY A 55 32.96 40.62 -44.55
N ARG A 56 32.41 40.39 -43.35
CA ARG A 56 31.57 41.38 -42.63
C ARG A 56 31.72 41.29 -41.09
N ARG A 57 31.80 42.47 -40.46
CA ARG A 57 31.94 42.74 -39.00
C ARG A 57 30.72 42.24 -38.21
N THR A 58 30.80 41.61 -37.02
CA THR A 58 31.43 41.93 -35.71
C THR A 58 30.86 43.12 -34.94
N ARG A 59 30.44 42.91 -33.69
CA ARG A 59 30.92 43.70 -32.54
C ARG A 59 30.65 43.04 -31.19
N ILE A 60 31.64 43.08 -30.32
CA ILE A 60 31.60 42.89 -28.85
C ILE A 60 32.34 44.10 -28.26
N LEU A 61 31.89 44.60 -27.10
CA LEU A 61 32.54 45.57 -26.22
C LEU A 61 32.00 45.30 -24.80
N ALA A 62 32.75 45.39 -23.70
CA ALA A 62 34.21 45.49 -23.52
C ALA A 62 34.58 44.99 -22.09
N GLU A 63 35.87 45.03 -21.73
CA GLU A 63 36.41 44.84 -20.37
C GLU A 63 35.98 45.99 -19.41
N GLU A 64 36.36 46.11 -18.12
CA GLU A 64 37.62 45.75 -17.42
C GLU A 64 37.44 45.73 -15.88
N SER A 65 38.50 45.41 -15.13
CA SER A 65 38.51 45.23 -13.66
C SER A 65 39.64 46.00 -12.97
N GLN A 66 39.38 46.70 -11.84
CA GLN A 66 40.43 47.12 -10.90
C GLN A 66 39.92 47.47 -9.48
N GLU A 67 40.86 47.82 -8.58
CA GLU A 67 40.78 47.66 -7.12
C GLU A 67 40.62 48.98 -6.32
N ARG A 68 40.15 48.92 -5.05
CA ARG A 68 40.79 49.58 -3.88
C ARG A 68 40.17 49.22 -2.52
N SER A 69 40.83 49.67 -1.44
CA SER A 69 40.66 49.27 -0.03
C SER A 69 40.75 50.51 0.92
N PRO A 70 40.98 50.44 2.26
CA PRO A 70 40.06 49.97 3.32
C PRO A 70 39.95 50.92 4.57
N SER A 71 39.29 50.46 5.65
CA SER A 71 39.33 50.98 7.06
C SER A 71 38.50 52.25 7.39
N PRO A 72 38.22 52.64 8.67
CA PRO A 72 38.91 52.33 9.94
C PRO A 72 38.07 51.61 11.06
N VAL A 73 38.63 51.57 12.29
CA VAL A 73 38.33 50.67 13.44
C VAL A 73 38.36 51.46 14.78
N THR A 74 37.95 50.85 15.93
CA THR A 74 38.32 51.09 17.38
C THR A 74 37.07 51.29 18.28
N SER A 75 36.87 50.75 19.50
CA SER A 75 37.52 49.78 20.44
C SER A 75 36.42 49.14 21.34
N GLN A 76 36.39 47.85 21.75
CA GLN A 76 37.27 47.07 22.67
C GLN A 76 37.32 47.56 24.15
N PRO A 77 37.56 46.69 25.19
CA PRO A 77 37.65 45.20 25.23
C PRO A 77 36.99 44.50 26.47
N LEU A 78 37.12 43.15 26.53
CA LEU A 78 37.32 42.20 27.67
C LEU A 78 36.77 40.82 27.20
N GLY A 79 37.48 39.68 27.16
CA GLY A 79 38.29 38.99 28.19
C GLY A 79 37.45 37.83 28.77
N VAL A 80 37.82 36.54 28.80
CA VAL A 80 39.10 35.79 28.68
C VAL A 80 38.84 34.38 28.08
N THR A 81 39.86 33.69 27.55
CA THR A 81 39.86 32.28 27.09
C THR A 81 41.01 31.49 27.75
N PRO A 82 41.18 30.15 27.58
CA PRO A 82 40.36 29.16 26.87
C PRO A 82 39.97 27.92 27.72
N ASP A 83 39.21 26.97 27.14
CA ASP A 83 39.71 25.59 27.05
C ASP A 83 39.06 24.83 25.86
N LEU A 84 39.73 23.80 25.33
CA LEU A 84 39.28 23.04 24.16
C LEU A 84 39.66 21.56 24.28
N ALA A 85 38.86 20.80 25.03
CA ALA A 85 39.00 19.35 25.17
C ALA A 85 37.63 18.65 25.27
N SER A 86 37.57 17.40 24.78
CA SER A 86 36.47 16.43 24.92
C SER A 86 35.05 16.94 24.63
N ASN A 87 34.63 16.81 23.37
CA ASN A 87 33.24 16.46 23.08
C ASN A 87 33.21 15.53 21.84
N PRO A 88 32.82 14.24 21.96
CA PRO A 88 32.64 13.37 20.81
C PRO A 88 31.37 13.74 20.02
N GLU A 89 31.14 13.10 18.88
CA GLU A 89 30.01 13.37 17.98
C GLU A 89 28.64 13.04 18.59
N LEU A 90 28.12 13.92 19.44
CA LEU A 90 26.73 13.91 19.90
C LEU A 90 25.81 14.32 18.73
N TRP A 91 25.15 13.33 18.14
CA TRP A 91 24.07 13.55 17.19
C TRP A 91 22.92 14.30 17.87
N VAL A 92 22.75 15.58 17.55
CA VAL A 92 21.62 16.38 18.02
C VAL A 92 20.40 16.07 17.14
N GLU A 93 19.45 15.31 17.68
CA GLU A 93 18.16 15.11 17.02
C GLU A 93 17.44 16.44 16.84
N LYS A 94 17.30 16.86 15.58
CA LYS A 94 16.54 18.04 15.20
C LYS A 94 15.05 17.72 15.37
N LYS A 95 14.43 18.22 16.45
CA LYS A 95 12.98 18.11 16.63
C LYS A 95 12.24 18.68 15.41
N ILE A 96 11.42 17.84 14.81
CA ILE A 96 10.47 18.19 13.74
C ILE A 96 9.09 18.15 14.39
N GLU A 97 8.28 19.18 14.16
CA GLU A 97 6.89 19.20 14.64
C GLU A 97 6.04 18.17 13.86
N PRO A 98 5.02 17.54 14.49
CA PRO A 98 4.25 16.46 13.87
C PRO A 98 3.28 16.98 12.80
N ILE A 99 3.83 17.31 11.62
CA ILE A 99 3.08 17.49 10.38
C ILE A 99 2.73 16.08 9.86
N GLY A 100 1.46 15.71 9.94
CA GLY A 100 1.01 14.32 9.78
C GLY A 100 1.33 13.68 8.43
N ASP A 101 1.76 12.41 8.50
CA ASP A 101 1.82 11.39 7.44
C ASP A 101 2.12 11.87 6.01
N ILE A 102 3.19 12.65 5.85
CA ILE A 102 3.83 12.85 4.54
C ILE A 102 4.73 11.62 4.28
N PRO A 103 4.44 10.74 3.31
CA PRO A 103 5.25 9.57 3.04
C PRO A 103 6.62 9.98 2.47
N VAL A 104 7.68 9.82 3.27
CA VAL A 104 9.04 10.23 2.91
C VAL A 104 9.69 9.22 1.94
N GLY A 105 9.35 9.36 0.66
CA GLY A 105 9.94 8.61 -0.44
C GLY A 105 9.27 8.95 -1.78
N PRO A 106 9.88 8.60 -2.92
CA PRO A 106 9.23 8.76 -4.23
C PRO A 106 8.10 7.73 -4.37
N THR A 107 6.90 8.09 -3.91
CA THR A 107 5.69 7.29 -4.10
C THR A 107 5.40 7.10 -5.60
N PRO A 108 4.95 5.91 -6.04
CA PRO A 108 4.56 5.71 -7.42
C PRO A 108 3.34 6.58 -7.74
N LEU A 109 3.42 7.34 -8.84
CA LEU A 109 2.35 8.24 -9.27
C LEU A 109 1.04 7.48 -9.48
N THR A 110 -0.03 7.95 -8.82
CA THR A 110 -1.39 7.46 -8.99
C THR A 110 -1.78 7.54 -10.47
N GLN A 111 -2.16 6.42 -11.08
CA GLN A 111 -2.22 6.27 -12.55
C GLN A 111 -3.14 7.29 -13.26
N HIS A 112 -4.13 7.85 -12.56
CA HIS A 112 -5.10 8.79 -13.13
C HIS A 112 -4.64 10.25 -13.16
N ASP A 113 -3.58 10.64 -12.42
CA ASP A 113 -3.17 12.05 -12.30
C ASP A 113 -1.85 12.41 -12.99
N ILE A 114 -1.33 11.54 -13.86
CA ILE A 114 -0.32 11.95 -14.86
C ILE A 114 -1.00 12.74 -16.00
N LYS A 115 -1.60 13.89 -15.65
CA LYS A 115 -2.09 14.93 -16.57
C LYS A 115 -0.88 15.51 -17.31
N MET A 116 -0.76 15.17 -18.59
CA MET A 116 0.42 15.54 -19.38
C MET A 116 0.56 17.06 -19.53
N THR A 117 1.63 17.62 -18.98
CA THR A 117 2.01 19.01 -19.22
C THR A 117 2.20 19.24 -20.72
N GLU A 118 1.74 20.38 -21.25
CA GLU A 118 1.72 20.69 -22.69
C GLU A 118 3.07 20.45 -23.40
N ARG A 119 4.17 20.68 -22.69
CA ARG A 119 5.56 20.48 -23.15
C ARG A 119 5.84 19.04 -23.62
N SER A 120 5.12 18.05 -23.11
CA SER A 120 5.31 16.62 -23.44
C SER A 120 5.05 16.29 -24.91
N TYR A 121 4.22 17.08 -25.61
CA TYR A 121 3.93 16.90 -27.03
C TYR A 121 4.93 17.64 -27.95
N GLY A 122 5.89 18.38 -27.40
CA GLY A 122 6.97 19.05 -28.13
C GLY A 122 6.58 20.39 -28.78
N GLY A 123 7.57 21.27 -28.95
CA GLY A 123 7.40 22.70 -29.29
C GLY A 123 6.96 23.06 -30.71
N ALA A 124 6.24 22.18 -31.42
CA ALA A 124 5.63 22.48 -32.72
C ALA A 124 4.13 22.84 -32.62
N LEU A 125 3.56 22.65 -31.42
CA LEU A 125 2.16 22.89 -31.08
C LEU A 125 2.04 24.21 -30.29
N LEU A 126 0.89 24.88 -30.38
CA LEU A 126 0.52 25.96 -29.47
C LEU A 126 0.17 25.40 -28.09
N ALA A 127 0.19 26.27 -27.07
CA ALA A 127 -0.45 25.97 -25.77
C ALA A 127 -1.91 25.54 -26.00
N GLY A 128 -2.39 24.57 -25.22
CA GLY A 128 -3.69 23.90 -25.38
C GLY A 128 -3.85 23.00 -26.61
N GLU A 129 -3.10 23.20 -27.70
CA GLU A 129 -3.32 22.47 -28.97
C GLU A 129 -2.98 20.98 -28.83
N GLY A 130 -1.83 20.65 -28.24
CA GLY A 130 -1.39 19.26 -28.06
C GLY A 130 -2.29 18.45 -27.12
N THR A 131 -2.74 19.06 -26.02
CA THR A 131 -3.64 18.42 -25.04
C THR A 131 -5.05 18.22 -25.61
N ALA A 132 -5.58 19.20 -26.37
CA ALA A 132 -6.86 19.05 -27.07
C ALA A 132 -6.79 17.93 -28.14
N MET A 133 -5.71 17.85 -28.91
CA MET A 133 -5.52 16.79 -29.91
C MET A 133 -5.37 15.41 -29.25
N ALA A 134 -4.67 15.31 -28.12
CA ALA A 134 -4.46 14.05 -27.40
C ALA A 134 -5.77 13.44 -26.88
N ALA A 135 -6.73 14.26 -26.43
CA ALA A 135 -8.04 13.78 -25.99
C ALA A 135 -8.78 13.02 -27.11
N TYR A 136 -8.83 13.57 -28.34
CA TYR A 136 -9.44 12.86 -29.48
C TYR A 136 -8.71 11.54 -29.81
N VAL A 137 -7.38 11.50 -29.70
CA VAL A 137 -6.59 10.27 -29.92
C VAL A 137 -6.87 9.22 -28.83
N GLN A 138 -7.00 9.62 -27.57
CA GLN A 138 -7.37 8.73 -26.46
C GLN A 138 -8.81 8.19 -26.60
N GLU A 139 -9.72 8.99 -27.15
CA GLU A 139 -11.09 8.57 -27.51
C GLU A 139 -11.15 7.77 -28.84
N GLY A 140 -10.03 7.57 -29.54
CA GLY A 140 -9.98 6.87 -30.83
C GLY A 140 -10.61 7.62 -32.01
N LYS A 141 -10.90 8.92 -31.84
CA LYS A 141 -11.62 9.76 -32.81
C LYS A 141 -10.69 10.51 -33.75
N ARG A 142 -11.17 10.82 -34.95
CA ARG A 142 -10.48 11.68 -35.92
C ARG A 142 -10.34 13.09 -35.33
N ILE A 143 -9.12 13.61 -35.28
CA ILE A 143 -8.84 14.99 -34.84
C ILE A 143 -9.59 15.97 -35.78
N PRO A 144 -10.38 16.92 -35.24
CA PRO A 144 -11.14 17.87 -36.07
C PRO A 144 -10.25 18.95 -36.67
N ARG A 145 -10.53 19.33 -37.92
CA ARG A 145 -9.88 20.45 -38.61
C ARG A 145 -10.43 21.79 -38.06
N ARG A 146 -9.72 22.90 -38.32
CA ARG A 146 -10.04 24.25 -37.76
C ARG A 146 -11.47 24.76 -38.05
N GLY A 147 -12.16 24.23 -39.06
CA GLY A 147 -13.56 24.53 -39.39
C GLY A 147 -14.57 23.43 -39.02
N GLU A 148 -14.15 22.41 -38.28
CA GLU A 148 -14.96 21.25 -37.86
C GLU A 148 -15.19 21.22 -36.34
N ILE A 149 -14.64 22.20 -35.61
CA ILE A 149 -14.77 22.33 -34.16
C ILE A 149 -16.24 22.61 -33.82
N GLY A 150 -16.91 21.61 -33.24
CA GLY A 150 -18.36 21.65 -32.97
C GLY A 150 -19.20 20.66 -33.78
N LEU A 151 -18.59 19.90 -34.71
CA LEU A 151 -19.21 18.73 -35.35
C LEU A 151 -18.66 17.43 -34.75
N ASN A 152 -19.49 16.40 -34.66
CA ASN A 152 -19.07 15.07 -34.24
C ASN A 152 -18.25 14.36 -35.34
N SER A 153 -17.34 13.45 -34.96
CA SER A 153 -16.49 12.69 -35.89
C SER A 153 -17.31 12.02 -37.01
N ASP A 154 -18.46 11.45 -36.66
CA ASP A 154 -19.33 10.70 -37.58
C ASP A 154 -20.09 11.64 -38.54
N GLN A 155 -20.41 12.86 -38.09
CA GLN A 155 -20.99 13.90 -38.95
C GLN A 155 -19.95 14.38 -39.97
N ILE A 156 -18.70 14.59 -39.53
CA ILE A 156 -17.58 14.97 -40.40
C ILE A 156 -17.35 13.89 -41.47
N GLN A 157 -17.34 12.61 -41.08
CA GLN A 157 -17.22 11.48 -42.02
C GLN A 157 -18.34 11.50 -43.07
N ASN A 158 -19.61 11.58 -42.64
CA ASN A 158 -20.76 11.65 -43.54
C ASN A 158 -20.68 12.84 -44.51
N TYR A 159 -20.16 14.00 -44.09
CA TYR A 159 -19.94 15.13 -44.99
C TYR A 159 -18.78 14.90 -45.97
N GLU A 160 -17.70 14.24 -45.57
CA GLU A 160 -16.60 13.87 -46.48
C GLU A 160 -17.04 12.80 -47.50
N ASP A 161 -17.86 11.83 -47.10
CA ASP A 161 -18.41 10.76 -47.97
C ASP A 161 -19.39 11.30 -49.02
N VAL A 162 -20.16 12.35 -48.68
CA VAL A 162 -21.00 13.11 -49.62
C VAL A 162 -20.16 14.07 -50.50
N GLY A 163 -18.85 14.15 -50.29
CA GLY A 163 -17.91 14.95 -51.09
C GLY A 163 -17.78 16.42 -50.66
N TYR A 164 -18.32 16.80 -49.50
CA TYR A 164 -18.30 18.17 -48.99
C TYR A 164 -16.95 18.51 -48.33
N VAL A 165 -15.96 18.86 -49.16
CA VAL A 165 -14.61 19.19 -48.69
C VAL A 165 -14.52 20.62 -48.14
N MET A 166 -14.55 20.75 -46.81
CA MET A 166 -14.31 21.99 -46.08
C MET A 166 -12.99 22.68 -46.46
N SER A 167 -12.96 24.02 -46.32
CA SER A 167 -11.83 24.85 -46.74
C SER A 167 -10.53 24.49 -46.00
N GLY A 168 -9.47 24.22 -46.78
CA GLY A 168 -8.12 23.89 -46.29
C GLY A 168 -7.46 22.76 -47.08
N ASN A 169 -8.22 21.75 -47.52
CA ASN A 169 -7.65 20.52 -48.09
C ASN A 169 -6.92 20.72 -49.44
N ARG A 170 -7.08 21.88 -50.11
CA ARG A 170 -6.46 22.19 -51.40
C ARG A 170 -4.98 22.60 -51.30
N HIS A 171 -4.44 22.86 -50.11
CA HIS A 171 -3.06 23.32 -49.92
C HIS A 171 -2.15 22.25 -49.32
N HIS A 172 -1.43 21.53 -50.18
CA HIS A 172 -0.48 20.46 -49.79
C HIS A 172 0.51 20.88 -48.69
N ARG A 173 1.02 22.13 -48.72
CA ARG A 173 1.94 22.66 -47.70
C ARG A 173 1.29 22.79 -46.32
N MET A 174 0.00 23.11 -46.24
CA MET A 174 -0.73 23.20 -44.97
C MET A 174 -1.13 21.82 -44.45
N ASN A 175 -1.62 20.93 -45.34
CA ASN A 175 -1.90 19.53 -45.01
C ASN A 175 -0.67 18.81 -44.43
N ALA A 176 0.52 19.04 -45.00
CA ALA A 176 1.77 18.47 -44.49
C ALA A 176 2.16 18.99 -43.09
N VAL A 177 1.82 20.23 -42.73
CA VAL A 177 2.04 20.78 -41.38
C VAL A 177 1.02 20.19 -40.39
N ARG A 178 -0.24 20.06 -40.79
CA ARG A 178 -1.31 19.41 -40.01
C ARG A 178 -0.93 17.97 -39.65
N ILE A 179 -0.62 17.14 -40.66
CA ILE A 179 -0.25 15.72 -40.49
C ILE A 179 1.00 15.58 -39.60
N ARG A 180 1.98 16.50 -39.71
CA ARG A 180 3.14 16.50 -38.81
C ARG A 180 2.75 16.72 -37.34
N LYS A 181 1.85 17.67 -37.04
CA LYS A 181 1.35 17.91 -35.68
C LYS A 181 0.56 16.70 -35.15
N GLU A 182 -0.30 16.12 -35.98
CA GLU A 182 -1.11 14.95 -35.63
C GLU A 182 -0.22 13.74 -35.30
N ASN A 183 0.70 13.39 -36.21
CA ASN A 183 1.63 12.28 -36.00
C ASN A 183 2.56 12.50 -34.79
N GLN A 184 2.85 13.76 -34.43
CA GLN A 184 3.65 14.11 -33.25
C GLN A 184 2.89 13.87 -31.93
N VAL A 185 1.58 14.15 -31.90
CA VAL A 185 0.71 13.82 -30.75
C VAL A 185 0.45 12.32 -30.68
N ILE A 186 0.06 11.69 -31.80
CA ILE A 186 -0.17 10.25 -31.90
C ILE A 186 1.06 9.46 -31.42
N SER A 187 2.25 9.79 -31.94
CA SER A 187 3.47 9.10 -31.55
C SER A 187 3.97 9.45 -30.13
N ALA A 188 3.41 10.45 -29.46
CA ALA A 188 3.63 10.65 -28.02
C ALA A 188 2.72 9.73 -27.19
N GLU A 189 1.43 9.66 -27.53
CA GLU A 189 0.44 8.82 -26.85
C GLU A 189 0.68 7.32 -27.07
N GLU A 190 1.06 6.89 -28.28
CA GLU A 190 1.49 5.50 -28.55
C GLU A 190 2.65 5.06 -27.63
N LYS A 191 3.65 5.94 -27.44
CA LYS A 191 4.78 5.68 -26.55
C LYS A 191 4.35 5.67 -25.08
N ARG A 192 3.41 6.54 -24.68
CA ARG A 192 2.83 6.56 -23.32
C ARG A 192 2.06 5.27 -23.04
N ALA A 193 1.20 4.83 -23.95
CA ALA A 193 0.44 3.58 -23.83
C ALA A 193 1.37 2.36 -23.74
N MET A 194 2.41 2.31 -24.60
CA MET A 194 3.42 1.27 -24.56
C MET A 194 4.21 1.26 -23.23
N LEU A 195 4.56 2.44 -22.69
CA LEU A 195 5.24 2.54 -21.39
C LEU A 195 4.33 2.10 -20.23
N LEU A 196 3.05 2.47 -20.22
CA LEU A 196 2.08 2.04 -19.21
C LEU A 196 1.89 0.53 -19.21
N PHE A 197 1.72 -0.08 -20.39
CA PHE A 197 1.64 -1.54 -20.54
C PHE A 197 2.92 -2.24 -20.03
N ASN A 198 4.09 -1.73 -20.39
CA ASN A 198 5.38 -2.26 -19.89
C ASN A 198 5.55 -2.08 -18.37
N GLN A 199 4.97 -1.05 -17.75
CA GLN A 199 4.97 -0.87 -16.30
C GLN A 199 4.03 -1.87 -15.63
N GLU A 200 2.83 -2.07 -16.18
CA GLU A 200 1.85 -3.03 -15.66
C GLU A 200 2.36 -4.48 -15.74
N GLU A 201 3.00 -4.86 -16.86
CA GLU A 201 3.64 -6.17 -17.00
C GLU A 201 4.81 -6.36 -16.02
N LYS A 202 5.60 -5.31 -15.75
CA LYS A 202 6.66 -5.35 -14.74
C LYS A 202 6.09 -5.53 -13.34
N ALA A 203 5.09 -4.73 -12.95
CA ALA A 203 4.44 -4.86 -11.65
C ALA A 203 3.81 -6.25 -11.45
N LYS A 204 3.12 -6.80 -12.47
CA LYS A 204 2.61 -8.18 -12.45
C LYS A 204 3.71 -9.22 -12.29
N ARG A 205 4.87 -9.02 -12.95
CA ARG A 205 6.04 -9.92 -12.87
C ARG A 205 6.73 -9.84 -11.51
N GLU A 206 6.92 -8.64 -10.98
CA GLU A 206 7.50 -8.37 -9.66
C GLU A 206 6.63 -8.94 -8.55
N ASN A 207 5.31 -8.70 -8.59
CA ASN A 207 4.35 -9.31 -7.64
C ASN A 207 4.39 -10.84 -7.66
N LYS A 208 4.51 -11.46 -8.85
CA LYS A 208 4.66 -12.92 -8.99
C LYS A 208 6.00 -13.46 -8.47
N ILE A 209 7.08 -12.67 -8.59
CA ILE A 209 8.39 -13.02 -7.99
C ILE A 209 8.32 -12.89 -6.46
N ILE A 210 7.65 -11.86 -5.93
CA ILE A 210 7.46 -11.64 -4.50
C ILE A 210 6.59 -12.75 -3.88
N SER A 211 5.51 -13.18 -4.54
CA SER A 211 4.68 -14.29 -4.03
C SER A 211 5.47 -15.60 -3.99
N GLY A 212 6.13 -15.98 -5.10
CA GLY A 212 6.96 -17.18 -5.15
C GLY A 212 8.14 -17.15 -4.17
N PHE A 213 8.76 -15.99 -3.94
CA PHE A 213 9.79 -15.84 -2.92
C PHE A 213 9.23 -16.01 -1.51
N ARG A 214 8.04 -15.44 -1.21
CA ARG A 214 7.35 -15.60 0.08
C ARG A 214 6.97 -17.06 0.34
N GLU A 215 6.49 -17.78 -0.67
CA GLU A 215 6.19 -19.21 -0.61
C GLU A 215 7.46 -20.02 -0.29
N ILE A 216 8.53 -19.84 -1.08
CA ILE A 216 9.83 -20.52 -0.89
C ILE A 216 10.49 -20.16 0.46
N PHE A 217 10.33 -18.92 0.93
CA PHE A 217 10.83 -18.49 2.24
C PHE A 217 10.06 -19.18 3.38
N ASN A 218 8.72 -19.16 3.32
CA ASN A 218 7.88 -19.85 4.30
C ASN A 218 8.19 -21.34 4.34
N GLU A 219 8.28 -22.00 3.20
CA GLU A 219 8.65 -23.42 3.09
C GLU A 219 10.03 -23.69 3.73
N LYS A 220 11.06 -22.94 3.35
CA LYS A 220 12.44 -23.16 3.84
C LYS A 220 12.65 -22.78 5.30
N VAL A 221 11.87 -21.86 5.87
CA VAL A 221 11.89 -21.55 7.30
C VAL A 221 11.14 -22.64 8.08
N LEU A 222 9.93 -23.00 7.65
CA LEU A 222 9.11 -24.01 8.33
C LEU A 222 9.69 -25.43 8.22
N SER A 223 10.48 -25.74 7.19
CA SER A 223 11.17 -27.03 7.05
C SER A 223 12.49 -27.11 7.84
N ARG A 224 13.07 -25.98 8.25
CA ARG A 224 14.32 -25.92 9.02
C ARG A 224 14.10 -25.72 10.52
N CYS A 225 12.97 -25.14 10.92
CA CYS A 225 12.67 -24.81 12.31
C CYS A 225 11.63 -25.77 12.89
N ALA A 226 11.89 -26.30 14.09
CA ALA A 226 10.91 -27.07 14.84
C ALA A 226 9.72 -26.16 15.25
N LYS A 227 8.50 -26.52 14.83
CA LYS A 227 7.30 -25.71 15.03
C LYS A 227 6.72 -25.88 16.44
N PHE A 228 7.27 -25.16 17.41
CA PHE A 228 6.70 -25.07 18.76
C PHE A 228 5.43 -24.21 18.74
N ARG A 229 4.26 -24.84 18.91
CA ARG A 229 2.99 -24.13 19.12
C ARG A 229 2.74 -23.95 20.62
N PHE A 230 3.02 -22.74 21.11
CA PHE A 230 2.53 -22.31 22.42
C PHE A 230 0.99 -22.38 22.44
N LYS A 231 0.44 -22.91 23.54
CA LYS A 231 -0.98 -22.82 23.88
C LYS A 231 -1.16 -21.72 24.94
N PRO A 232 -2.35 -21.13 25.09
CA PRO A 232 -2.69 -20.36 26.29
C PRO A 232 -2.42 -21.18 27.56
N LEU A 233 -2.05 -20.50 28.64
CA LEU A 233 -1.74 -21.16 29.90
C LEU A 233 -3.05 -21.66 30.57
N PRO A 234 -3.06 -22.84 31.22
CA PRO A 234 -4.20 -23.26 32.03
C PRO A 234 -4.47 -22.25 33.15
N LEU A 235 -5.75 -21.92 33.40
CA LEU A 235 -6.15 -20.87 34.35
C LEU A 235 -5.45 -21.01 35.71
N ALA A 236 -5.46 -22.19 36.33
CA ALA A 236 -4.79 -22.44 37.61
C ALA A 236 -3.27 -22.17 37.62
N GLN A 237 -2.57 -22.28 36.48
CA GLN A 237 -1.16 -21.90 36.37
C GLN A 237 -0.98 -20.38 36.26
N SER A 238 -1.89 -19.71 35.55
CA SER A 238 -1.93 -18.26 35.47
C SER A 238 -2.30 -17.63 36.83
N GLU A 239 -3.29 -18.17 37.53
CA GLU A 239 -3.68 -17.78 38.90
C GLU A 239 -2.50 -17.92 39.86
N ALA A 240 -1.86 -19.09 39.91
CA ALA A 240 -0.68 -19.30 40.74
C ALA A 240 0.46 -18.33 40.39
N LYS A 241 0.62 -17.97 39.11
CA LYS A 241 1.64 -16.98 38.71
C LYS A 241 1.27 -15.55 39.12
N LEU A 242 0.01 -15.15 39.04
CA LEU A 242 -0.47 -13.86 39.54
C LEU A 242 -0.39 -13.77 41.07
N GLN A 243 -0.78 -14.83 41.81
CA GLN A 243 -0.63 -14.90 43.27
C GLN A 243 0.83 -14.68 43.68
N ASN A 244 1.79 -15.29 42.98
CA ASN A 244 3.21 -15.07 43.23
C ASN A 244 3.67 -13.63 42.96
N ILE A 245 3.01 -12.88 42.08
CA ILE A 245 3.28 -11.46 41.80
C ILE A 245 2.65 -10.58 42.88
N CYS A 246 1.39 -10.81 43.27
CA CYS A 246 0.77 -10.11 44.40
C CYS A 246 1.60 -10.27 45.69
N ASN A 247 2.16 -11.47 45.91
CA ASN A 247 3.01 -11.77 47.06
C ASN A 247 4.40 -11.11 47.00
N SER A 248 4.96 -10.81 45.81
CA SER A 248 6.23 -10.08 45.71
C SER A 248 6.04 -8.57 45.86
N GLU A 249 4.98 -8.03 45.26
CA GLU A 249 4.66 -6.59 45.30
C GLU A 249 3.85 -6.18 46.56
N ASN A 250 3.47 -7.14 47.40
CA ASN A 250 2.67 -6.96 48.62
C ASN A 250 1.26 -6.37 48.37
N VAL A 251 0.67 -6.66 47.20
CA VAL A 251 -0.67 -6.19 46.81
C VAL A 251 -1.75 -6.98 47.54
N SER A 252 -2.67 -6.29 48.21
CA SER A 252 -3.82 -6.89 48.90
C SER A 252 -5.04 -6.93 47.99
N TYR A 253 -5.70 -8.09 47.86
CA TYR A 253 -6.80 -8.30 46.91
C TYR A 253 -7.91 -9.18 47.48
N GLU A 254 -9.14 -8.96 47.00
CA GLU A 254 -10.30 -9.82 47.24
C GLU A 254 -10.17 -11.15 46.46
N PRO A 255 -10.60 -12.31 47.02
CA PRO A 255 -10.48 -13.62 46.35
C PRO A 255 -11.17 -13.72 44.97
N GLY A 256 -12.09 -12.82 44.62
CA GLY A 256 -12.70 -12.73 43.28
C GLY A 256 -11.86 -12.00 42.21
N VAL A 257 -10.85 -11.22 42.60
CA VAL A 257 -10.10 -10.33 41.69
C VAL A 257 -9.30 -11.11 40.66
N LEU A 258 -8.49 -12.10 41.08
CA LEU A 258 -7.61 -12.84 40.18
C LEU A 258 -8.34 -13.59 39.05
N PRO A 259 -9.43 -14.35 39.29
CA PRO A 259 -10.17 -14.96 38.20
C PRO A 259 -10.87 -13.92 37.29
N LYS A 260 -11.32 -12.78 37.82
CA LYS A 260 -11.90 -11.70 36.99
C LYS A 260 -10.85 -11.02 36.11
N VAL A 261 -9.64 -10.79 36.61
CA VAL A 261 -8.49 -10.29 35.82
C VAL A 261 -8.10 -11.28 34.71
N LEU A 262 -8.18 -12.59 34.97
CA LEU A 262 -7.92 -13.61 33.94
C LEU A 262 -9.04 -13.75 32.91
N GLN A 263 -10.31 -13.56 33.31
CA GLN A 263 -11.44 -13.42 32.38
C GLN A 263 -11.22 -12.19 31.47
N ALA A 264 -10.88 -11.04 32.07
CA ALA A 264 -10.58 -9.77 31.39
C ALA A 264 -9.36 -9.81 30.46
N ALA A 265 -8.54 -10.87 30.55
CA ALA A 265 -7.32 -11.05 29.79
C ALA A 265 -7.36 -12.22 28.80
N GLU A 266 -8.49 -12.96 28.72
CA GLU A 266 -8.68 -14.11 27.80
C GLU A 266 -7.57 -15.19 27.91
N GLY A 267 -6.91 -15.28 29.06
CA GLY A 267 -5.78 -16.18 29.30
C GLY A 267 -4.40 -15.67 28.83
N ASP A 268 -4.28 -14.44 28.32
CA ASP A 268 -2.98 -13.79 28.14
C ASP A 268 -2.43 -13.28 29.49
N LEU A 269 -1.45 -14.00 30.01
CA LEU A 269 -0.74 -13.64 31.25
C LEU A 269 -0.08 -12.25 31.19
N ARG A 270 0.31 -11.74 30.00
CA ARG A 270 0.85 -10.38 29.88
C ARG A 270 -0.25 -9.35 30.11
N ARG A 271 -1.37 -9.44 29.38
CA ARG A 271 -2.54 -8.57 29.58
C ARG A 271 -3.02 -8.62 31.03
N ALA A 272 -3.10 -9.80 31.64
CA ALA A 272 -3.45 -9.96 33.05
C ALA A 272 -2.48 -9.26 34.01
N THR A 273 -1.16 -9.38 33.78
CA THR A 273 -0.13 -8.73 34.61
C THR A 273 -0.17 -7.21 34.47
N MET A 274 -0.36 -6.70 33.24
CA MET A 274 -0.47 -5.26 32.97
C MET A 274 -1.73 -4.65 33.60
N LEU A 275 -2.89 -5.32 33.46
CA LEU A 275 -4.12 -4.90 34.13
C LEU A 275 -3.94 -4.83 35.65
N LEU A 276 -3.39 -5.89 36.26
CA LEU A 276 -3.14 -5.93 37.71
C LEU A 276 -2.20 -4.80 38.16
N GLN A 277 -1.14 -4.51 37.40
CA GLN A 277 -0.24 -3.39 37.67
C GLN A 277 -1.00 -2.05 37.62
N SER A 278 -1.69 -1.75 36.51
CA SER A 278 -2.43 -0.49 36.35
C SER A 278 -3.50 -0.30 37.43
N ILE A 279 -4.20 -1.36 37.83
CA ILE A 279 -5.16 -1.32 38.94
C ILE A 279 -4.44 -0.98 40.26
N SER A 280 -3.30 -1.62 40.57
CA SER A 280 -2.54 -1.34 41.80
C SER A 280 -1.97 0.08 41.87
N GLU A 281 -1.54 0.63 40.73
CA GLU A 281 -1.05 2.01 40.61
C GLU A 281 -2.18 3.03 40.80
N LEU A 282 -3.33 2.83 40.14
CA LEU A 282 -4.51 3.70 40.26
C LEU A 282 -5.09 3.71 41.68
N HIS A 283 -5.11 2.55 42.35
CA HIS A 283 -5.60 2.40 43.73
C HIS A 283 -4.50 2.61 44.79
N ALA A 284 -3.31 3.06 44.42
CA ALA A 284 -2.19 3.37 45.32
C ALA A 284 -1.90 2.29 46.39
N ASN A 285 -1.89 1.01 45.96
CA ASN A 285 -1.73 -0.18 46.82
C ASN A 285 -2.76 -0.32 47.97
N THR A 286 -3.97 0.24 47.82
CA THR A 286 -5.11 -0.13 48.68
C THR A 286 -5.71 -1.49 48.29
N PHE A 287 -6.71 -1.96 49.03
CA PHE A 287 -7.33 -3.28 48.85
C PHE A 287 -8.11 -3.35 47.52
N LEU A 288 -7.73 -4.27 46.64
CA LEU A 288 -8.37 -4.42 45.32
C LEU A 288 -9.69 -5.18 45.42
N THR A 289 -10.76 -4.60 44.86
CA THR A 289 -12.10 -5.21 44.72
C THR A 289 -12.36 -5.65 43.28
N VAL A 290 -13.41 -6.45 43.05
CA VAL A 290 -13.84 -6.85 41.70
C VAL A 290 -14.23 -5.63 40.84
N ASP A 291 -14.87 -4.61 41.41
CA ASP A 291 -15.34 -3.41 40.70
C ASP A 291 -14.15 -2.64 40.07
N SER A 292 -13.05 -2.47 40.82
CA SER A 292 -11.79 -1.90 40.30
C SER A 292 -11.24 -2.62 39.08
N VAL A 293 -11.44 -3.95 38.99
CA VAL A 293 -11.06 -4.73 37.81
C VAL A 293 -11.97 -4.40 36.63
N GLN A 294 -13.27 -4.26 36.86
CA GLN A 294 -14.23 -3.97 35.79
C GLN A 294 -14.02 -2.59 35.20
N GLU A 295 -13.86 -1.55 36.04
CA GLU A 295 -13.59 -0.17 35.59
C GLU A 295 -12.33 -0.09 34.73
N VAL A 296 -11.19 -0.63 35.20
CA VAL A 296 -9.90 -0.54 34.49
C VAL A 296 -9.83 -1.46 33.26
N ALA A 297 -10.53 -2.59 33.26
CA ALA A 297 -10.62 -3.46 32.09
C ALA A 297 -11.67 -3.01 31.06
N GLY A 298 -12.48 -1.98 31.35
CA GLY A 298 -13.62 -1.58 30.52
C GLY A 298 -14.75 -2.61 30.46
N ILE A 299 -14.80 -3.54 31.42
CA ILE A 299 -15.87 -4.54 31.51
C ILE A 299 -17.12 -3.87 32.08
N ILE A 300 -18.28 -4.27 31.56
CA ILE A 300 -19.56 -3.63 31.88
C ILE A 300 -20.16 -4.38 33.07
N PRO A 301 -20.78 -3.71 34.06
CA PRO A 301 -21.46 -4.40 35.14
C PRO A 301 -22.56 -5.33 34.62
N ASP A 302 -22.58 -6.58 35.11
CA ASP A 302 -23.52 -7.63 34.72
C ASP A 302 -24.99 -7.14 34.75
N ASP A 303 -25.35 -6.30 35.73
CA ASP A 303 -26.69 -5.73 35.88
C ASP A 303 -27.10 -4.81 34.72
N SER A 304 -26.16 -4.06 34.13
CA SER A 304 -26.43 -3.23 32.95
C SER A 304 -26.66 -4.09 31.70
N ILE A 305 -25.89 -5.17 31.53
CA ILE A 305 -26.08 -6.14 30.44
C ILE A 305 -27.41 -6.89 30.60
N ARG A 306 -27.78 -7.28 31.84
CA ARG A 306 -29.09 -7.86 32.16
C ARG A 306 -30.24 -6.89 31.88
N GLY A 307 -30.08 -5.61 32.22
CA GLY A 307 -31.07 -4.57 31.89
C GLY A 307 -31.27 -4.38 30.38
N LEU A 308 -30.19 -4.43 29.60
CA LEU A 308 -30.26 -4.44 28.13
C LEU A 308 -31.03 -5.67 27.62
N VAL A 309 -30.69 -6.88 28.06
CA VAL A 309 -31.39 -8.12 27.64
C VAL A 309 -32.87 -8.13 28.08
N GLN A 310 -33.19 -7.61 29.28
CA GLN A 310 -34.57 -7.48 29.75
C GLN A 310 -35.41 -6.53 28.88
N SER A 311 -34.81 -5.53 28.24
CA SER A 311 -35.52 -4.61 27.34
C SER A 311 -36.19 -5.33 26.14
N TRP A 312 -35.65 -6.48 25.72
CA TRP A 312 -36.19 -7.28 24.63
C TRP A 312 -37.60 -7.81 24.91
N GLN A 313 -37.92 -8.13 26.17
CA GLN A 313 -39.24 -8.64 26.57
C GLN A 313 -40.36 -7.60 26.43
N GLY A 314 -40.02 -6.30 26.45
CA GLY A 314 -41.00 -5.22 26.37
C GLY A 314 -41.33 -4.75 24.95
N GLN A 315 -40.53 -5.11 23.94
CA GLN A 315 -40.61 -4.72 22.52
C GLN A 315 -40.76 -3.21 22.18
N SER A 316 -40.79 -2.32 23.18
CA SER A 316 -40.89 -0.87 22.98
C SER A 316 -39.58 -0.30 22.45
N TYR A 317 -39.65 0.28 21.24
CA TYR A 317 -38.54 1.03 20.63
C TYR A 317 -38.02 2.14 21.56
N GLU A 318 -38.89 2.85 22.26
CA GLU A 318 -38.49 3.93 23.18
C GLU A 318 -37.72 3.39 24.39
N THR A 319 -38.10 2.20 24.90
CA THR A 319 -37.42 1.56 26.03
C THR A 319 -36.05 1.03 25.60
N ILE A 320 -36.00 0.29 24.48
CA ILE A 320 -34.75 -0.24 23.92
C ILE A 320 -33.78 0.91 23.62
N LYS A 321 -34.24 1.94 22.89
CA LYS A 321 -33.42 3.11 22.57
C LYS A 321 -32.93 3.79 23.85
N ARG A 322 -33.79 4.02 24.86
CA ARG A 322 -33.38 4.62 26.13
C ARG A 322 -32.28 3.82 26.84
N THR A 323 -32.36 2.48 26.84
CA THR A 323 -31.31 1.65 27.45
C THR A 323 -29.98 1.70 26.68
N VAL A 324 -30.03 1.79 25.35
CA VAL A 324 -28.81 1.98 24.52
C VAL A 324 -28.24 3.40 24.67
N ASP A 325 -29.08 4.43 24.65
CA ASP A 325 -28.71 5.82 24.93
C ASP A 325 -27.98 5.91 26.29
N GLN A 326 -28.50 5.26 27.33
CA GLN A 326 -27.87 5.19 28.66
C GLN A 326 -26.52 4.45 28.67
N ALA A 327 -26.40 3.32 27.95
CA ALA A 327 -25.14 2.58 27.86
C ALA A 327 -24.04 3.36 27.10
N VAL A 328 -24.42 4.07 26.04
CA VAL A 328 -23.50 4.93 25.27
C VAL A 328 -23.13 6.20 26.05
N TRP A 329 -24.04 6.80 26.82
CA TRP A 329 -23.71 7.92 27.72
C TRP A 329 -22.81 7.52 28.89
N ALA A 330 -22.81 6.24 29.29
CA ALA A 330 -21.83 5.70 30.24
C ALA A 330 -20.44 5.45 29.63
N GLY A 331 -20.27 5.64 28.32
CA GLY A 331 -18.98 5.51 27.62
C GLY A 331 -18.58 4.07 27.29
N TYR A 332 -19.49 3.10 27.41
CA TYR A 332 -19.20 1.71 27.06
C TYR A 332 -19.17 1.50 25.54
N SER A 333 -18.10 0.87 25.03
CA SER A 333 -17.99 0.55 23.60
C SER A 333 -18.98 -0.53 23.16
N ALA A 334 -19.57 -0.36 21.98
CA ALA A 334 -20.51 -1.29 21.38
C ALA A 334 -19.95 -2.70 21.21
N TYR A 335 -18.66 -2.83 20.88
CA TYR A 335 -17.97 -4.12 20.79
C TYR A 335 -18.04 -4.89 22.12
N GLN A 336 -17.75 -4.19 23.22
CA GLN A 336 -17.73 -4.77 24.57
C GLN A 336 -19.14 -5.04 25.11
N ILE A 337 -20.15 -4.27 24.67
CA ILE A 337 -21.57 -4.59 24.89
C ILE A 337 -21.95 -5.89 24.17
N LEU A 338 -21.64 -6.01 22.88
CA LEU A 338 -22.00 -7.18 22.05
C LEU A 338 -21.36 -8.47 22.56
N ASN A 339 -20.08 -8.45 22.95
CA ASN A 339 -19.41 -9.63 23.51
C ASN A 339 -20.06 -10.13 24.82
N GLN A 340 -20.41 -9.23 25.74
CA GLN A 340 -21.05 -9.63 27.00
C GLN A 340 -22.51 -10.04 26.81
N ILE A 341 -23.22 -9.45 25.84
CA ILE A 341 -24.53 -9.96 25.41
C ILE A 341 -24.38 -11.35 24.79
N HIS A 342 -23.38 -11.60 23.93
CA HIS A 342 -23.11 -12.93 23.35
C HIS A 342 -22.94 -13.99 24.44
N ASP A 343 -22.06 -13.74 25.42
CA ASP A 343 -21.76 -14.74 26.45
C ASP A 343 -23.00 -15.03 27.32
N LEU A 344 -23.75 -13.98 27.70
CA LEU A 344 -25.03 -14.13 28.40
C LEU A 344 -26.10 -14.84 27.54
N VAL A 345 -26.11 -14.64 26.21
CA VAL A 345 -26.98 -15.35 25.26
C VAL A 345 -26.59 -16.82 25.13
N VAL A 346 -25.31 -17.17 25.28
CA VAL A 346 -24.85 -18.57 25.25
C VAL A 346 -25.20 -19.30 26.54
N ASP A 347 -24.99 -18.68 27.71
CA ASP A 347 -25.20 -19.31 29.01
C ASP A 347 -26.69 -19.42 29.44
N THR A 348 -27.55 -18.46 29.07
CA THR A 348 -28.97 -18.45 29.52
C THR A 348 -29.78 -19.63 28.96
N PRO A 349 -30.36 -20.53 29.77
CA PRO A 349 -31.07 -21.71 29.27
C PRO A 349 -32.48 -21.42 28.71
N GLU A 350 -32.92 -20.16 28.73
CA GLU A 350 -34.30 -19.74 28.46
C GLU A 350 -34.69 -19.81 26.97
N TRP A 351 -33.74 -19.69 26.04
CA TRP A 351 -34.01 -19.58 24.61
C TRP A 351 -33.67 -20.82 23.81
N THR A 352 -34.49 -21.09 22.79
CA THR A 352 -34.29 -22.26 21.91
C THR A 352 -32.99 -22.16 21.11
N SER A 353 -32.39 -23.30 20.76
CA SER A 353 -31.16 -23.35 19.96
C SER A 353 -31.27 -22.62 18.61
N LEU A 354 -32.49 -22.55 18.04
CA LEU A 354 -32.75 -21.83 16.80
C LEU A 354 -32.75 -20.30 16.99
N GLN A 355 -33.28 -19.80 18.12
CA GLN A 355 -33.18 -18.38 18.48
C GLN A 355 -31.72 -18.02 18.77
N LYS A 356 -31.00 -18.81 19.57
CA LYS A 356 -29.56 -18.60 19.81
C LYS A 356 -28.74 -18.58 18.53
N ALA A 357 -29.00 -19.48 17.58
CA ALA A 357 -28.30 -19.49 16.29
C ALA A 357 -28.56 -18.22 15.45
N ARG A 358 -29.80 -17.70 15.45
CA ARG A 358 -30.13 -16.43 14.76
C ARG A 358 -29.51 -15.22 15.47
N LEU A 359 -29.53 -15.19 16.80
CA LEU A 359 -28.86 -14.14 17.59
C LEU A 359 -27.35 -14.16 17.34
N ALA A 360 -26.70 -15.33 17.31
CA ALA A 360 -25.27 -15.44 17.01
C ALA A 360 -24.91 -14.95 15.59
N GLN A 361 -25.76 -15.23 14.59
CA GLN A 361 -25.60 -14.66 13.25
C GLN A 361 -25.71 -13.12 13.29
N LEU A 362 -26.76 -12.60 13.92
CA LEU A 362 -27.01 -11.17 14.03
C LEU A 362 -25.87 -10.43 14.77
N ILE A 363 -25.31 -11.02 15.82
CA ILE A 363 -24.12 -10.50 16.52
C ILE A 363 -22.94 -10.44 15.56
N GLY A 364 -22.63 -11.51 14.82
CA GLY A 364 -21.54 -11.52 13.84
C GLY A 364 -21.70 -10.53 12.69
N ASP A 365 -22.93 -10.36 12.18
CA ASP A 365 -23.25 -9.33 11.18
C ASP A 365 -23.09 -7.90 11.75
N THR A 366 -23.35 -7.69 13.05
CA THR A 366 -23.21 -6.38 13.72
C THR A 366 -21.76 -6.06 14.09
N ASP A 367 -21.03 -7.03 14.66
CA ASP A 367 -19.60 -6.94 14.98
C ASP A 367 -18.76 -6.62 13.74
N LYS A 368 -19.07 -7.27 12.62
CA LYS A 368 -18.49 -6.93 11.32
C LYS A 368 -18.76 -5.48 10.92
N GLN A 369 -19.99 -4.97 11.09
CA GLN A 369 -20.33 -3.59 10.72
C GLN A 369 -19.62 -2.55 11.59
N ILE A 370 -19.44 -2.82 12.88
CA ILE A 370 -18.63 -1.98 13.78
C ILE A 370 -17.15 -2.05 13.37
N SER A 371 -16.63 -3.24 13.06
CA SER A 371 -15.26 -3.45 12.56
C SER A 371 -15.00 -2.78 11.20
N ASP A 372 -16.01 -2.70 10.33
CA ASP A 372 -15.97 -1.96 9.05
C ASP A 372 -16.08 -0.42 9.26
N GLY A 373 -16.26 0.06 10.49
CA GLY A 373 -16.29 1.48 10.85
C GLY A 373 -17.66 2.17 10.79
N ALA A 374 -18.76 1.42 10.95
CA ALA A 374 -20.11 2.00 11.08
C ALA A 374 -20.32 2.69 12.45
N ASP A 375 -21.36 3.53 12.54
CA ASP A 375 -21.75 4.20 13.79
C ASP A 375 -22.21 3.19 14.87
N GLU A 376 -21.46 3.15 15.99
CA GLU A 376 -21.72 2.28 17.14
C GLU A 376 -23.14 2.43 17.68
N HIS A 377 -23.67 3.66 17.78
CA HIS A 377 -25.00 3.91 18.36
C HIS A 377 -26.11 3.32 17.49
N LEU A 378 -26.13 3.67 16.19
CA LEU A 378 -27.12 3.18 15.25
C LEU A 378 -27.09 1.65 15.15
N GLN A 379 -25.91 1.03 15.17
CA GLN A 379 -25.79 -0.43 15.08
C GLN A 379 -26.22 -1.15 16.35
N LEU A 380 -25.95 -0.61 17.54
CA LEU A 380 -26.52 -1.15 18.78
C LEU A 380 -28.05 -1.07 18.81
N VAL A 381 -28.64 0.07 18.41
CA VAL A 381 -30.11 0.20 18.36
C VAL A 381 -30.71 -0.77 17.35
N ASN A 382 -30.11 -0.89 16.16
CA ASN A 382 -30.51 -1.85 15.12
C ASN A 382 -30.44 -3.31 15.62
N PHE A 383 -29.31 -3.68 16.23
CA PHE A 383 -29.09 -4.99 16.85
C PHE A 383 -30.16 -5.33 17.90
N MET A 384 -30.38 -4.44 18.86
CA MET A 384 -31.29 -4.67 19.98
C MET A 384 -32.76 -4.80 19.52
N LEU A 385 -33.16 -4.09 18.46
CA LEU A 385 -34.49 -4.20 17.88
C LEU A 385 -34.68 -5.53 17.13
N GLN A 386 -33.68 -5.97 16.37
CA GLN A 386 -33.74 -7.27 15.69
C GLN A 386 -33.67 -8.44 16.70
N ALA A 387 -32.89 -8.32 17.78
CA ALA A 387 -32.89 -9.30 18.86
C ALA A 387 -34.25 -9.41 19.57
N ALA A 388 -34.90 -8.28 19.87
CA ALA A 388 -36.25 -8.25 20.45
C ALA A 388 -37.35 -8.84 19.55
N GLN A 389 -37.13 -8.91 18.23
CA GLN A 389 -38.00 -9.60 17.27
C GLN A 389 -37.72 -11.12 17.15
N LEU A 390 -36.58 -11.59 17.66
CA LEU A 390 -36.17 -13.00 17.64
C LEU A 390 -36.46 -13.75 18.95
N VAL A 391 -36.57 -13.01 20.06
CA VAL A 391 -36.77 -13.56 21.41
C VAL A 391 -38.25 -13.71 21.78
N ALA A 392 -39.14 -12.94 21.14
CA ALA A 392 -40.60 -13.06 21.23
C ALA A 392 -41.17 -14.17 20.32
#